data_AF-A0A4Q3SRU9-F1
#
_entry.id   AF-A0A4Q3SRU9-F1
#
_cell.length_a   1.000
_cell.length_b   1.000
_cell.length_c   1.000
_cell.angle_alpha   90.00
_cell.angle_beta   90.00
_cell.angle_gamma   90.00
#
_symmetry.space_group_name_H-M   'P 1'
#
loop_
_entity.id
_entity.type
_entity.pdbx_description
1 polymer ?
#
loop_
_entity_poly.entity_id
_entity_poly.type
_entity_poly.pdbx_seq_one_letter_code
_entity_poly.pdbx_strand_id
1 'polypeptide(L)'
;MNTNLNDFQYSTMVEGEIRPIRFEPKMIDDTLSFHVVPLETPNLDFTMKSNGKQWKIQNTKLPEWILEMEQMFHKLIGIEMGNMSMNKLA
;
A
#
# COMPACT_ATOMS: atom_id res chain seq x y z
N MET A 1 -6.36 -1.18 -16.20
CA MET A 1 -5.09 -0.43 -16.42
C MET A 1 -4.09 -0.95 -15.40
N ASN A 2 -2.85 -1.26 -15.79
CA ASN A 2 -1.83 -1.80 -14.88
C ASN A 2 -0.75 -0.73 -14.68
N THR A 3 -0.77 -0.08 -13.52
CA THR A 3 0.15 1.02 -13.20
C THR A 3 0.94 0.62 -11.96
N ASN A 4 2.27 0.55 -12.09
CA ASN A 4 3.14 0.45 -10.92
C ASN A 4 3.17 1.83 -10.26
N LEU A 5 2.85 1.89 -8.97
CA LEU A 5 3.00 3.11 -8.18
C LEU A 5 4.43 3.15 -7.62
N ASN A 6 4.85 4.32 -7.14
CA ASN A 6 6.17 4.43 -6.53
C ASN A 6 6.24 3.56 -5.27
N ASP A 7 7.33 2.80 -5.16
CA ASP A 7 7.63 2.07 -3.95
C ASP A 7 7.90 3.05 -2.80
N PHE A 8 7.53 2.65 -1.60
CA PHE A 8 7.80 3.43 -0.41
C PHE A 8 8.32 2.54 0.70
N GLN A 9 9.18 3.12 1.53
CA GLN A 9 9.82 2.42 2.64
C GLN A 9 9.48 3.13 3.95
N TYR A 10 9.18 2.34 4.97
CA TYR A 10 8.89 2.81 6.31
C TYR A 10 9.54 1.88 7.33
N SER A 11 10.08 2.44 8.41
CA SER A 11 10.60 1.65 9.52
C SER A 11 9.52 1.49 10.57
N THR A 12 9.10 0.25 10.83
CA THR A 12 8.10 -0.06 11.85
C THR A 12 8.60 -1.13 12.80
N MET A 13 7.96 -1.25 13.96
CA MET A 13 8.25 -2.32 14.90
C MET A 13 7.57 -3.62 14.42
N VAL A 14 8.38 -4.63 14.15
CA VAL A 14 7.93 -5.97 13.77
C VAL A 14 8.54 -6.94 14.78
N GLU A 15 7.70 -7.66 15.53
CA GLU A 15 8.14 -8.63 16.54
C GLU A 15 9.13 -8.08 17.59
N GLY A 16 9.02 -6.77 17.90
CA GLY A 16 9.86 -6.10 18.91
C GLY A 16 11.14 -5.47 18.35
N GLU A 17 11.40 -5.57 17.06
CA GLU A 17 12.55 -4.94 16.39
C GLU A 17 12.10 -3.87 15.39
N ILE A 18 12.84 -2.76 15.32
CA ILE A 18 12.61 -1.75 14.28
C ILE A 18 13.23 -2.27 12.99
N ARG A 19 12.39 -2.50 11.97
CA ARG A 19 12.83 -3.03 10.68
C ARG A 19 12.38 -2.14 9.54
N PRO A 20 13.24 -1.91 8.53
CA PRO A 20 12.82 -1.25 7.30
C PRO A 20 11.89 -2.17 6.52
N ILE A 21 10.71 -1.68 6.20
CA ILE A 21 9.70 -2.36 5.39
C ILE A 21 9.50 -1.55 4.11
N ARG A 22 9.71 -2.18 2.95
CA ARG A 22 9.37 -1.64 1.64
C ARG A 22 8.04 -2.22 1.19
N PHE A 23 7.21 -1.35 0.65
CA PHE A 23 5.96 -1.70 -0.01
C PHE A 23 6.11 -1.44 -1.50
N GLU A 24 5.68 -2.43 -2.28
CA GLU A 24 5.66 -2.39 -3.73
C GLU A 24 4.20 -2.36 -4.20
N PRO A 25 3.59 -1.17 -4.27
CA PRO A 25 2.20 -0.99 -4.68
C PRO A 25 2.02 -1.13 -6.19
N LYS A 26 1.01 -1.93 -6.57
CA LYS A 26 0.63 -2.15 -7.96
C LYS A 26 -0.88 -2.00 -8.14
N MET A 27 -1.27 -1.07 -9.01
CA MET A 27 -2.68 -0.86 -9.35
C MET A 27 -3.07 -1.74 -10.53
N ILE A 28 -4.08 -2.59 -10.31
CA ILE A 28 -4.68 -3.47 -11.30
C ILE A 28 -6.18 -3.16 -11.32
N ASP A 29 -6.60 -2.42 -12.34
CA ASP A 29 -7.95 -1.88 -12.46
C ASP A 29 -8.32 -1.05 -11.22
N ASP A 30 -9.39 -1.39 -10.51
CA ASP A 30 -9.83 -0.70 -9.28
C ASP A 30 -9.27 -1.33 -7.99
N THR A 31 -8.28 -2.21 -8.12
CA THR A 31 -7.65 -2.91 -7.00
C THR A 31 -6.19 -2.49 -6.87
N LEU A 32 -5.79 -2.10 -5.68
CA LEU A 32 -4.41 -1.81 -5.34
C LEU A 32 -3.83 -2.99 -4.57
N SER A 33 -2.80 -3.61 -5.13
CA SER A 33 -2.08 -4.73 -4.51
C SER A 33 -0.79 -4.21 -3.89
N PHE A 34 -0.46 -4.67 -2.69
CA PHE A 34 0.78 -4.34 -2.00
C PHE A 34 1.56 -5.62 -1.75
N HIS A 35 2.80 -5.64 -2.23
CA HIS A 35 3.80 -6.63 -1.84
C HIS A 35 4.73 -6.03 -0.80
N VAL A 36 5.00 -6.76 0.29
CA VAL A 36 5.83 -6.28 1.40
C VAL A 36 7.18 -7.00 1.39
N VAL A 37 8.28 -6.22 1.46
CA VAL A 37 9.67 -6.67 1.41
C VAL A 37 10.41 -6.07 2.64
N PRO A 38 11.27 -6.79 3.41
CA PRO A 38 12.07 -7.97 3.06
C PRO A 38 11.46 -9.34 3.40
N LEU A 39 11.97 -10.38 2.71
CA LEU A 39 11.60 -11.81 2.75
C LEU A 39 11.54 -12.47 4.15
N GLU A 40 12.06 -11.82 5.19
CA GLU A 40 12.06 -12.35 6.56
C GLU A 40 10.69 -12.22 7.24
N THR A 41 9.85 -11.31 6.77
CA THR A 41 8.41 -11.38 7.00
C THR A 41 7.80 -12.32 5.96
N PRO A 42 7.07 -13.38 6.34
CA PRO A 42 6.50 -14.34 5.40
C PRO A 42 5.62 -13.62 4.39
N ASN A 43 5.98 -13.70 3.10
CA ASN A 43 5.29 -13.14 1.91
C ASN A 43 3.94 -12.50 2.24
N LEU A 44 4.01 -11.24 2.68
CA LEU A 44 2.84 -10.52 3.16
C LEU A 44 2.28 -9.70 2.00
N ASP A 45 1.28 -10.27 1.35
CA ASP A 45 0.55 -9.62 0.28
C ASP A 45 -0.84 -9.23 0.76
N PHE A 46 -1.25 -8.00 0.46
CA PHE A 46 -2.60 -7.54 0.74
C PHE A 46 -3.13 -6.64 -0.37
N THR A 47 -4.45 -6.55 -0.43
CA THR A 47 -5.12 -5.71 -1.41
C THR A 47 -6.00 -4.68 -0.73
N MET A 48 -6.09 -3.51 -1.36
CA MET A 48 -7.06 -2.48 -1.06
C MET A 48 -7.99 -2.29 -2.25
N LYS A 49 -9.28 -2.09 -1.97
CA LYS A 49 -10.27 -1.72 -2.99
C LYS A 49 -10.92 -0.39 -2.65
N SER A 50 -11.16 0.42 -3.67
CA SER A 50 -11.96 1.64 -3.54
C SER A 50 -13.45 1.30 -3.47
N ASN A 51 -14.18 1.93 -2.55
CA ASN A 51 -15.64 1.92 -2.54
C ASN A 51 -16.24 3.22 -3.09
N GLY A 52 -15.47 4.00 -3.86
CA GLY A 52 -15.85 5.30 -4.40
C GLY A 52 -15.64 6.48 -3.44
N LYS A 53 -15.39 6.24 -2.15
CA LYS A 53 -15.06 7.29 -1.16
C LYS A 53 -13.71 7.07 -0.50
N GLN A 54 -13.36 5.82 -0.22
CA GLN A 54 -12.14 5.44 0.48
C GLN A 54 -11.62 4.10 -0.03
N TRP A 55 -10.31 3.92 0.06
CA TRP A 55 -9.66 2.62 -0.16
C TRP A 55 -9.73 1.82 1.13
N LYS A 56 -10.07 0.53 1.07
CA LYS A 56 -10.14 -0.33 2.25
C LYS A 56 -9.37 -1.61 2.04
N ILE A 57 -8.60 -2.01 3.05
CA ILE A 57 -7.94 -3.31 3.09
C ILE A 57 -9.01 -4.41 3.00
N GLN A 58 -8.78 -5.40 2.13
CA GLN A 58 -9.69 -6.53 1.93
C GLN A 58 -9.33 -7.75 2.79
N ASN A 59 -8.05 -7.90 3.13
CA ASN A 59 -7.54 -9.04 3.88
C ASN A 59 -7.86 -8.88 5.38
N THR A 60 -8.53 -9.86 5.97
CA THR A 60 -8.96 -9.83 7.38
C THR A 60 -7.92 -10.37 8.36
N LYS A 61 -6.82 -10.94 7.88
CA LYS A 61 -5.73 -11.51 8.69
C LYS A 61 -4.40 -10.86 8.31
N LEU A 62 -4.25 -9.59 8.66
CA LEU A 62 -2.98 -8.87 8.53
C LEU A 62 -2.38 -8.63 9.92
N PRO A 63 -1.04 -8.54 10.03
CA PRO A 63 -0.39 -8.08 11.24
C PRO A 63 -0.93 -6.71 11.69
N GLU A 64 -0.99 -6.48 13.00
CA GLU A 64 -1.51 -5.23 13.58
C GLU A 64 -0.79 -4.00 13.04
N TRP A 65 0.53 -4.08 12.88
CA TRP A 65 1.33 -2.99 12.32
C TRP A 65 0.93 -2.59 10.89
N ILE A 66 0.35 -3.49 10.08
CA ILE A 66 -0.20 -3.14 8.76
C ILE A 66 -1.51 -2.35 8.92
N LEU A 67 -2.35 -2.75 9.88
CA LEU A 67 -3.63 -2.08 10.14
C LEU A 67 -3.40 -0.67 10.67
N GLU A 68 -2.39 -0.48 11.53
CA GLU A 68 -1.95 0.84 12.00
C GLU A 68 -1.49 1.75 10.86
N MET A 69 -0.99 1.18 9.76
CA MET A 69 -0.53 1.90 8.58
C MET A 69 -1.66 2.24 7.58
N GLU A 70 -2.92 1.84 7.81
CA GLU A 70 -4.01 2.05 6.86
C GLU A 70 -4.17 3.52 6.44
N GLN A 71 -4.05 4.46 7.40
CA GLN A 71 -4.12 5.89 7.11
C GLN A 71 -2.95 6.38 6.23
N MET A 72 -1.76 5.80 6.40
CA MET A 72 -0.61 6.12 5.57
C MET A 72 -0.85 5.67 4.13
N PHE A 73 -1.40 4.46 3.93
CA PHE A 73 -1.77 3.98 2.61
C PHE A 73 -2.79 4.90 1.94
N HIS A 74 -3.81 5.39 2.66
CA HIS A 74 -4.77 6.36 2.09
C HIS A 74 -4.10 7.63 1.58
N LYS A 75 -3.13 8.18 2.33
CA LYS A 75 -2.39 9.38 1.92
C LYS A 75 -1.56 9.13 0.68
N LEU A 76 -0.82 8.03 0.63
CA LEU A 76 0.01 7.64 -0.51
C LEU A 76 -0.84 7.49 -1.77
N ILE A 77 -1.96 6.78 -1.67
CA ILE A 77 -2.90 6.59 -2.78
C ILE A 77 -3.46 7.94 -3.24
N GLY A 78 -3.80 8.84 -2.31
CA GLY A 78 -4.26 10.18 -2.63
C GLY A 78 -3.23 11.00 -3.43
N ILE A 79 -1.96 10.95 -3.04
CA ILE A 79 -0.86 11.63 -3.73
C ILE A 79 -0.68 11.05 -5.13
N GLU A 80 -0.59 9.73 -5.27
CA GLU A 80 -0.38 9.06 -6.55
C GLU A 80 -1.56 9.27 -7.51
N MET A 81 -2.80 9.17 -7.02
CA MET A 81 -4.00 9.46 -7.82
C MET A 81 -4.11 10.94 -8.21
N GLY A 82 -3.72 11.85 -7.31
CA GLY A 82 -3.62 13.28 -7.60
C GLY A 82 -2.62 13.56 -8.73
N ASN A 83 -1.42 12.98 -8.63
CA ASN A 83 -0.37 13.08 -9.64
C ASN A 83 -0.81 12.51 -11.00
N MET A 84 -1.54 11.38 -11.00
CA MET A 84 -2.10 10.80 -12.23
C MET A 84 -3.17 11.68 -12.89
N SER A 85 -3.95 12.45 -12.13
CA SER A 85 -4.92 13.39 -12.70
C SER A 85 -4.27 14.61 -13.32
N MET A 86 -3.17 15.11 -12.75
CA MET A 86 -2.41 16.23 -13.31
C MET A 86 -1.65 15.86 -14.58
N ASN A 87 -1.10 14.65 -14.68
CA ASN A 87 -0.41 14.18 -15.89
C ASN A 87 -1.33 13.91 -17.09
N LYS A 88 -2.66 13.90 -16.90
CA LYS A 88 -3.65 13.81 -18.01
C LYS A 88 -4.04 15.17 -18.60
N LEU A 89 -3.59 16.27 -17.99
CA LEU A 89 -3.90 17.65 -18.40
C LEU A 89 -2.69 18.39 -18.99
N ALA A 90 -1.57 17.69 -19.21
CA ALA A 90 -0.34 18.23 -19.83
C ALA A 90 -0.19 17.76 -21.28
#